data_AF-A0A743P4D6-F1
#
_entry.id   AF-A0A743P4D6-F1
#
_cell.length_a   1.000
_cell.length_b   1.000
_cell.length_c   1.000
_cell.angle_alpha   90.00
_cell.angle_beta   90.00
_cell.angle_gamma   90.00
#
_symmetry.space_group_name_H-M   'P 1'
#
loop_
_entity.id
_entity.type
_entity.pdbx_description
1 polymer ?
#
loop_
_entity_poly.entity_id
_entity_poly.type
_entity_poly.pdbx_seq_one_letter_code
_entity_poly.pdbx_strand_id
1 'polypeptide(L)'
;MGDALHYTPLVVKRLCAHLFDRQGSQAIIVDIFGQKGRMHRSHDSAPDIIAAAAEQYSQQAKDHWQGVLNNIERVKQDYRKNQKRERTEDD
;
A
#
# COMPACT_ATOMS: atom_id res chain seq x y z
N MET A 1 17.90 12.90 -2.84
CA MET A 1 17.92 11.48 -3.25
C MET A 1 17.66 10.71 -1.97
N GLY A 2 16.40 10.36 -1.69
CA GLY A 2 16.07 9.68 -0.43
C GLY A 2 16.59 8.26 -0.50
N ASP A 3 17.44 7.87 0.44
CA ASP A 3 17.95 6.50 0.51
C ASP A 3 16.77 5.53 0.56
N ALA A 4 16.81 4.52 -0.30
CA ALA A 4 15.82 3.46 -0.31
C ALA A 4 15.86 2.73 1.05
N LEU A 5 14.70 2.56 1.69
CA LEU A 5 14.59 1.88 2.96
C LEU A 5 15.25 0.50 2.87
N HIS A 6 16.18 0.18 3.77
CA HIS A 6 16.82 -1.14 3.79
C HIS A 6 15.90 -2.14 4.52
N TYR A 7 15.12 -2.88 3.73
CA TYR A 7 14.11 -3.84 4.18
C TYR A 7 14.72 -5.10 4.81
N THR A 8 15.34 -4.95 5.96
CA THR A 8 15.72 -6.10 6.80
C THR A 8 14.47 -6.75 7.42
N PRO A 9 14.53 -8.01 7.87
CA PRO A 9 13.40 -8.67 8.51
C PRO A 9 12.81 -7.88 9.69
N LEU A 10 13.66 -7.16 10.44
CA LEU A 10 13.21 -6.33 11.57
C LEU A 10 12.45 -5.08 11.10
N VAL A 11 12.93 -4.42 10.04
CA VAL A 11 12.27 -3.26 9.42
C VAL A 11 10.90 -3.65 8.92
N VAL A 12 10.82 -4.74 8.15
CA VAL A 12 9.55 -5.25 7.60
C VAL A 12 8.58 -5.63 8.72
N LYS A 13 9.06 -6.33 9.76
CA LYS A 13 8.24 -6.70 10.92
C LYS A 13 7.63 -5.48 11.63
N ARG A 14 8.44 -4.43 11.84
CA ARG A 14 7.98 -3.18 12.46
C ARG A 14 7.00 -2.44 11.55
N LEU A 15 7.30 -2.38 10.26
CA LEU A 15 6.41 -1.75 9.27
C LEU A 15 5.05 -2.45 9.20
N CYS A 16 5.01 -3.79 9.19
CA CYS A 16 3.76 -4.55 9.23
C CYS A 16 2.95 -4.26 10.50
N ALA A 17 3.61 -4.18 11.66
CA ALA A 17 2.94 -3.82 12.91
C ALA A 17 2.33 -2.42 12.83
N HIS A 18 3.03 -1.44 12.26
CA HIS A 18 2.51 -0.08 12.09
C HIS A 18 1.37 0.02 11.08
N LEU A 19 1.43 -0.72 9.97
CA LEU A 19 0.43 -0.64 8.90
C LEU A 19 -0.84 -1.44 9.17
N PHE A 20 -0.70 -2.58 9.86
CA PHE A 20 -1.76 -3.58 9.94
C PHE A 20 -2.08 -4.05 11.36
N ASP A 21 -1.44 -3.46 12.37
CA ASP A 21 -1.50 -3.90 13.78
C ASP A 21 -1.17 -5.39 13.97
N ARG A 22 -0.36 -5.93 13.04
CA ARG A 22 0.09 -7.33 13.05
C ARG A 22 1.51 -7.42 12.52
N GLN A 23 2.33 -8.21 13.20
CA GLN A 23 3.74 -8.35 12.84
C GLN A 23 3.98 -9.17 11.57
N GLY A 24 3.02 -10.00 11.15
CA GLY A 24 3.18 -10.96 10.06
C GLY A 24 3.90 -12.24 10.48
N SER A 25 4.05 -13.19 9.55
CA SER A 25 4.75 -14.46 9.81
C SER A 25 6.26 -14.26 9.77
N GLN A 26 6.94 -14.58 10.87
CA GLN A 26 8.40 -14.51 10.94
C GLN A 26 9.07 -15.42 9.88
N ALA A 27 8.48 -16.59 9.60
CA ALA A 27 9.02 -17.52 8.60
C ALA A 27 9.00 -16.87 7.20
N ILE A 28 7.87 -16.27 6.81
CA ILE A 28 7.73 -15.59 5.51
C ILE A 28 8.64 -14.36 5.44
N ILE A 29 8.70 -13.57 6.51
CA ILE A 29 9.54 -12.37 6.54
C ILE A 29 11.03 -12.72 6.39
N VAL A 30 11.50 -13.77 7.07
CA VAL A 30 12.90 -14.22 6.95
C VAL A 30 13.17 -14.88 5.61
N ASP A 31 12.21 -15.61 5.05
CA ASP A 31 12.34 -16.25 3.74
C ASP A 31 12.50 -15.22 2.62
N ILE A 32 11.71 -14.15 2.64
CA ILE A 32 11.71 -13.12 1.60
C ILE A 32 12.81 -12.07 1.83
N PHE A 33 12.98 -11.60 3.07
CA PHE A 33 13.83 -10.44 3.38
C PHE A 33 15.09 -10.80 4.18
N GLY A 34 15.26 -12.06 4.56
CA GLY A 34 16.44 -12.53 5.27
C GLY A 34 17.65 -12.69 4.36
N GLN A 35 18.83 -12.53 4.95
CA GLN A 35 20.11 -12.89 4.32
C GLN A 35 20.76 -14.01 5.13
N LYS A 36 21.45 -14.95 4.47
CA LYS A 36 22.21 -16.01 5.15
C LYS A 36 23.34 -15.37 5.97
N GLY A 37 23.25 -15.43 7.30
CA GLY A 37 24.26 -14.88 8.21
C GLY A 37 23.65 -14.20 9.44
N ARG A 38 24.48 -13.53 10.25
CA ARG A 38 23.99 -12.74 11.40
C ARG A 38 23.13 -11.57 10.91
N MET A 39 22.00 -11.37 11.57
CA MET A 39 21.07 -10.27 11.29
C MET A 39 21.77 -8.91 11.47
N HIS A 40 21.98 -8.20 10.37
CA HIS A 40 22.40 -6.80 10.41
C HIS A 40 21.22 -5.95 10.92
N ARG A 41 21.45 -5.15 11.97
CA ARG A 41 20.46 -4.18 12.44
C ARG A 41 20.55 -2.93 11.56
N SER A 42 19.61 -2.76 10.64
CA SER A 42 19.54 -1.52 9.84
C SER A 42 19.20 -0.33 10.74
N HIS A 43 19.82 0.81 10.45
CA HIS A 43 19.42 2.11 11.00
C HIS A 43 17.93 2.39 10.75
N ASP A 44 17.40 1.92 9.61
CA ASP A 44 16.00 2.09 9.20
C ASP A 44 15.00 1.33 10.07
N SER A 45 15.48 0.55 11.04
CA SER A 45 14.59 -0.04 12.03
C SER A 45 14.08 0.98 13.05
N ALA A 46 14.65 2.19 13.10
CA ALA A 46 14.25 3.21 14.06
C ALA A 46 12.73 3.55 13.96
N PRO A 47 12.02 3.73 15.09
CA PRO A 47 10.57 3.89 15.08
C PRO A 47 10.06 5.08 14.26
N ASP A 48 10.80 6.17 14.26
CA ASP A 48 10.54 7.39 13.49
C ASP A 48 10.62 7.14 11.98
N ILE A 49 11.64 6.41 11.52
CA ILE A 49 11.79 6.02 10.11
C ILE A 49 10.64 5.09 9.68
N ILE A 50 10.29 4.12 10.52
CA ILE A 50 9.17 3.21 10.25
C ILE A 50 7.84 3.97 10.21
N ALA A 51 7.62 4.92 11.11
CA ALA A 51 6.41 5.74 11.13
C ALA A 51 6.29 6.60 9.86
N ALA A 52 7.38 7.25 9.44
CA ALA A 52 7.43 8.02 8.20
C ALA A 52 7.15 7.14 6.97
N ALA A 53 7.75 5.95 6.90
CA ALA A 53 7.48 4.99 5.84
C ALA A 53 6.01 4.53 5.84
N ALA A 54 5.45 4.22 7.01
CA ALA A 54 4.06 3.79 7.15
C ALA A 54 3.07 4.90 6.72
N GLU A 55 3.36 6.16 7.07
CA GLU A 55 2.58 7.31 6.63
C GLU A 55 2.62 7.48 5.11
N GLN A 56 3.80 7.36 4.49
CA GLN A 56 3.95 7.42 3.04
C GLN A 56 3.14 6.32 2.33
N TYR A 57 3.23 5.06 2.79
CA TYR A 57 2.43 3.97 2.24
C TYR A 57 0.93 4.20 2.42
N SER A 58 0.53 4.72 3.58
CA SER A 58 -0.87 5.03 3.87
C SER A 58 -1.40 6.12 2.94
N GLN A 59 -0.62 7.17 2.69
CA GLN A 59 -1.00 8.25 1.81
C GLN A 59 -1.12 7.77 0.35
N GLN A 60 -0.14 7.02 -0.14
CA GLN A 60 -0.19 6.43 -1.49
C GLN A 60 -1.41 5.52 -1.67
N ALA A 61 -1.75 4.71 -0.65
CA ALA A 61 -2.94 3.88 -0.68
C ALA A 61 -4.23 4.73 -0.76
N LYS A 62 -4.33 5.81 0.03
CA LYS A 62 -5.48 6.74 -0.03
C LYS A 62 -5.61 7.38 -1.41
N ASP A 63 -4.52 7.88 -1.96
CA ASP A 63 -4.52 8.53 -3.27
C ASP A 63 -4.94 7.55 -4.38
N HIS A 64 -4.43 6.31 -4.33
CA HIS A 64 -4.83 5.25 -5.23
C HIS A 64 -6.33 4.93 -5.12
N TRP A 65 -6.84 4.73 -3.90
CA TRP A 65 -8.25 4.45 -3.66
C TRP A 65 -9.16 5.58 -4.11
N GLN A 66 -8.77 6.84 -3.89
CA GLN A 66 -9.52 7.98 -4.39
C GLN A 66 -9.62 7.97 -5.92
N GLY A 67 -8.52 7.66 -6.60
CA GLY A 67 -8.50 7.50 -8.06
C GLY A 67 -9.44 6.38 -8.55
N VAL A 68 -9.41 5.22 -7.88
CA VAL A 68 -10.29 4.08 -8.18
C VAL A 68 -11.76 4.45 -8.00
N LEU A 69 -12.12 5.10 -6.88
CA LEU A 69 -13.50 5.51 -6.61
C LEU A 69 -14.01 6.51 -7.64
N ASN A 70 -13.19 7.51 -8.01
CA ASN A 70 -13.53 8.48 -9.05
C ASN A 70 -13.74 7.79 -10.41
N ASN A 71 -12.92 6.79 -10.74
CA ASN A 71 -13.07 6.01 -11.97
C ASN A 71 -14.40 5.23 -11.97
N ILE A 72 -14.71 4.53 -10.87
CA ILE A 72 -15.98 3.81 -10.72
C ILE A 72 -17.17 4.76 -10.87
N GLU A 73 -17.11 5.94 -10.27
CA GLU A 73 -18.17 6.93 -10.39
C GLU A 73 -18.36 7.38 -11.85
N ARG A 74 -17.26 7.69 -12.55
CA ARG A 74 -17.30 8.07 -13.95
C ARG A 74 -17.94 6.97 -14.82
N VAL A 75 -17.52 5.72 -14.66
CA VAL A 75 -18.08 4.58 -15.41
C VAL A 75 -19.59 4.44 -15.13
N LYS A 76 -20.01 4.58 -13.87
CA LYS A 76 -21.44 4.55 -13.50
C LYS A 76 -22.23 5.68 -14.15
N GLN A 77 -21.68 6.88 -14.21
CA GLN A 77 -22.33 8.03 -14.85
C GLN A 77 -22.47 7.82 -16.35
N ASP A 78 -21.42 7.36 -17.02
CA ASP A 78 -21.42 7.11 -18.47
C ASP A 78 -22.41 6.01 -18.83
N TYR A 79 -22.47 4.93 -18.06
CA TYR A 79 -23.47 3.87 -18.25
C TYR A 79 -24.91 4.39 -18.14
N ARG A 80 -25.21 5.20 -17.11
CA ARG A 80 -26.54 5.81 -16.94
C ARG A 80 -26.90 6.76 -18.09
N LYS A 81 -25.94 7.50 -18.64
CA LYS A 81 -26.16 8.38 -19.80
C LYS A 81 -26.49 7.57 -21.04
N ASN A 82 -25.78 6.47 -21.27
CA ASN A 82 -26.02 5.61 -22.42
C ASN A 82 -27.40 4.93 -22.36
N GLN A 83 -27.79 4.40 -21.19
CA GLN A 83 -29.13 3.85 -21.00
C GLN A 83 -30.26 4.86 -21.28
N LYS A 84 -30.07 6.13 -20.88
CA LYS A 84 -31.05 7.19 -21.15
C LYS A 84 -31.15 7.51 -22.64
N ARG A 85 -30.02 7.49 -23.35
CA ARG A 85 -29.96 7.71 -24.80
C ARG A 85 -30.70 6.61 -25.55
N GLU A 86 -30.39 5.35 -25.26
CA GLU A 86 -31.08 4.19 -25.84
C GLU A 86 -32.60 4.27 -25.64
N ARG A 87 -33.05 4.66 -24.44
CA ARG A 87 -34.48 4.82 -24.14
C ARG A 87 -35.17 5.97 -24.89
N THR A 88 -34.42 7.00 -25.31
CA THR A 88 -34.98 8.15 -26.05
C THR A 88 -34.96 7.92 -27.57
N GLU A 89 -34.21 6.92 -28.04
CA GLU A 89 -34.15 6.53 -29.47
C GLU A 89 -35.21 5.48 -29.84
N ASP A 90 -35.78 4.77 -28.85
CA ASP A 90 -36.88 3.79 -29.02
C ASP A 90 -38.30 4.43 -28.95
N ASP A 91 -38.40 5.72 -28.57
CA ASP A 91 -39.66 6.51 -28.55
C ASP A 91 -39.78 7.41 -29.80
#